data_AF-A0A4R8DTT9-F1
#
_entry.id   AF-A0A4R8DTT9-F1
#
_cell.length_a   1.000
_cell.length_b   1.000
_cell.length_c   1.000
_cell.angle_alpha   90.00
_cell.angle_beta   90.00
_cell.angle_gamma   90.00
#
_symmetry.space_group_name_H-M   'P 1'
#
loop_
_entity.id
_entity.type
_entity.pdbx_description
1 polymer ?
#
loop_
_entity_poly.entity_id
_entity_poly.type
_entity_poly.pdbx_seq_one_letter_code
_entity_poly.pdbx_strand_id
1 'polypeptide(L)'
;MFSSLYNFIARRSNSEKQLLTRIRKGSESAYKTFYDMNVRSTNYMAYGFTNQKLGAEDLGFETLKEIWRNHASIDVDKPAKVLIAETMITVYLRNMRAMNN
;
A
#
# COMPACT_ATOMS: atom_id res chain seq x y z
N MET A 1 25.69 20.78 6.21
CA MET A 1 25.35 19.45 6.74
C MET A 1 23.96 18.91 6.30
N PHE A 2 23.25 19.56 5.36
CA PHE A 2 21.91 19.13 4.90
C PHE A 2 21.90 18.23 3.65
N SER A 3 23.03 18.11 2.94
CA SER A 3 23.14 17.37 1.67
C SER A 3 22.96 15.85 1.83
N SER A 4 23.43 15.26 2.94
CA SER A 4 23.34 13.80 3.17
C SER A 4 21.90 13.31 3.35
N LEU A 5 21.12 14.03 4.16
CA LEU A 5 19.71 13.71 4.45
C LEU A 5 18.82 13.93 3.22
N TYR A 6 19.03 15.04 2.49
CA TYR A 6 18.33 15.31 1.24
C TYR A 6 18.59 14.23 0.19
N ASN A 7 19.86 13.83 0.00
CA ASN A 7 20.23 12.77 -0.92
C ASN A 7 19.65 11.41 -0.51
N PHE A 8 19.56 11.12 0.79
CA PHE A 8 18.94 9.90 1.28
C PHE A 8 17.43 9.85 1.00
N ILE A 9 16.71 10.95 1.28
CA ILE A 9 15.27 11.06 1.05
C ILE A 9 14.96 11.00 -0.46
N ALA A 10 15.71 11.73 -1.28
CA ALA A 10 15.54 11.75 -2.73
C ALA A 10 15.89 10.41 -3.41
N ARG A 11 16.86 9.67 -2.90
CA ARG A 11 17.16 8.30 -3.37
C ARG A 11 16.03 7.33 -3.03
N ARG A 12 15.47 7.43 -1.82
CA ARG A 12 14.35 6.59 -1.38
C ARG A 12 13.09 6.84 -2.23
N SER A 13 12.77 8.11 -2.52
CA SER A 13 11.63 8.45 -3.39
C SER A 13 11.82 7.94 -4.82
N ASN A 14 13.04 7.98 -5.36
CA ASN A 14 13.33 7.42 -6.68
C ASN A 14 13.20 5.89 -6.71
N SER A 15 13.64 5.18 -5.66
CA SER A 15 13.46 3.72 -5.58
C SER A 15 11.99 3.31 -5.46
N GLU A 16 11.18 4.06 -4.70
CA GLU A 16 9.75 3.77 -4.53
C GLU A 16 8.97 4.02 -5.82
N LYS A 17 9.20 5.15 -6.49
CA LYS A 17 8.58 5.45 -7.79
C LYS A 17 8.92 4.40 -8.85
N GLN A 18 10.17 3.93 -8.90
CA GLN A 18 10.57 2.85 -9.81
C GLN A 18 9.85 1.54 -9.49
N LEU A 19 9.72 1.20 -8.20
CA LEU A 19 8.99 0.02 -7.76
C LEU A 19 7.51 0.08 -8.17
N LEU A 20 6.82 1.20 -7.88
CA LEU A 20 5.44 1.43 -8.28
C LEU A 20 5.26 1.43 -9.81
N THR A 21 6.22 1.98 -10.56
CA THR A 21 6.21 1.94 -12.02
C THR A 21 6.26 0.52 -12.56
N ARG A 22 7.06 -0.36 -11.94
CA ARG A 22 7.12 -1.77 -12.32
C ARG A 22 5.84 -2.51 -11.96
N ILE A 23 5.25 -2.22 -10.80
CA ILE A 23 3.96 -2.79 -10.39
C ILE A 23 2.87 -2.40 -11.37
N ARG A 24 2.80 -1.12 -11.76
CA ARG A 24 1.85 -0.63 -12.77
C ARG A 24 1.95 -1.35 -14.12
N LYS A 25 3.14 -1.84 -14.47
CA LYS A 25 3.38 -2.64 -15.68
C LYS A 25 3.11 -4.15 -15.48
N GLY A 26 2.57 -4.57 -14.33
CA GLY A 26 2.26 -5.97 -14.04
C GLY A 26 3.46 -6.80 -13.56
N SER A 27 4.54 -6.18 -13.06
CA SER A 27 5.69 -6.93 -12.56
C SER A 27 5.40 -7.57 -11.20
N GLU A 28 5.09 -8.87 -11.20
CA GLU A 28 4.84 -9.65 -9.99
C GLU A 28 6.01 -9.62 -9.00
N SER A 29 7.25 -9.67 -9.50
CA SER A 29 8.43 -9.58 -8.64
C SER A 29 8.53 -8.23 -7.92
N ALA A 30 8.19 -7.13 -8.59
CA ALA A 30 8.11 -5.81 -7.96
C ALA A 30 6.97 -5.74 -6.93
N TYR A 31 5.82 -6.34 -7.24
CA TYR A 31 4.70 -6.41 -6.30
C TYR A 31 5.05 -7.23 -5.06
N LYS A 32 5.75 -8.36 -5.22
CA LYS A 32 6.23 -9.15 -4.08
C LYS A 32 7.16 -8.32 -3.18
N THR A 33 8.12 -7.61 -3.76
CA THR A 33 8.99 -6.71 -2.98
C THR A 33 8.19 -5.64 -2.25
N PHE A 34 7.22 -5.02 -2.92
CA PHE A 34 6.34 -4.04 -2.30
C PHE A 34 5.50 -4.62 -1.16
N TYR A 35 4.95 -5.83 -1.34
CA TYR A 35 4.20 -6.55 -0.32
C TYR A 35 5.06 -6.81 0.92
N ASP A 36 6.24 -7.40 0.73
CA ASP A 36 7.17 -7.73 1.82
C ASP A 36 7.58 -6.48 2.62
N MET A 37 7.76 -5.34 1.93
CA MET A 37 8.12 -4.07 2.55
C MET A 37 6.98 -3.44 3.38
N ASN A 38 5.72 -3.67 2.99
CA ASN A 38 4.58 -2.89 3.51
C ASN A 38 3.57 -3.71 4.30
N VAL A 39 3.60 -5.04 4.28
CA VAL A 39 2.59 -5.88 4.94
C VAL A 39 2.45 -5.57 6.43
N ARG A 40 3.56 -5.41 7.15
CA ARG A 40 3.53 -5.15 8.59
C ARG A 40 2.94 -3.77 8.92
N SER A 41 3.35 -2.73 8.21
CA SER A 41 2.83 -1.37 8.41
C SER A 41 1.37 -1.25 7.96
N THR A 42 0.98 -1.97 6.91
CA THR A 42 -0.40 -2.05 6.44
C THR A 42 -1.29 -2.69 7.50
N ASN A 43 -0.90 -3.84 8.07
CA ASN A 43 -1.68 -4.49 9.13
C ASN A 43 -1.78 -3.60 10.39
N TYR A 44 -0.71 -2.88 10.74
CA TYR A 44 -0.75 -1.91 11.84
C TYR A 44 -1.75 -0.78 11.58
N MET A 45 -1.79 -0.24 10.36
CA MET A 45 -2.78 0.76 9.96
C MET A 45 -4.20 0.19 10.00
N ALA A 46 -4.39 -1.03 9.49
CA ALA A 46 -5.68 -1.71 9.46
C ALA A 46 -6.25 -1.96 10.86
N TYR A 47 -5.39 -2.20 11.85
CA TYR A 47 -5.80 -2.36 13.25
C TYR A 47 -6.54 -1.13 13.78
N GLY A 48 -6.20 0.08 13.30
CA GLY A 48 -6.91 1.31 13.66
C GLY A 48 -8.37 1.35 13.19
N PHE A 49 -8.74 0.54 12.19
CA PHE A 49 -10.11 0.44 11.69
C PHE A 49 -10.89 -0.70 12.35
N THR A 50 -10.23 -1.82 12.63
CA THR A 50 -10.90 -3.05 13.05
C THR A 50 -10.86 -3.27 14.57
N ASN A 51 -9.89 -2.69 15.26
CA ASN A 51 -9.59 -2.94 16.69
C ASN A 51 -9.45 -4.44 17.04
N GLN A 52 -9.14 -5.29 16.04
CA GLN A 52 -9.02 -6.73 16.20
C GLN A 52 -7.91 -7.24 15.30
N LYS A 53 -7.04 -8.10 15.85
CA LYS A 53 -5.86 -8.60 15.13
C LYS A 53 -6.23 -9.31 13.82
N LEU A 54 -7.15 -10.28 13.87
CA LEU A 54 -7.55 -11.04 12.69
C LEU A 54 -8.19 -10.13 11.63
N GLY A 55 -9.12 -9.26 12.04
CA GLY A 55 -9.72 -8.29 11.11
C GLY A 55 -8.69 -7.33 10.50
N ALA A 56 -7.64 -6.96 11.24
CA ALA A 56 -6.57 -6.11 10.71
C ALA A 56 -5.72 -6.85 9.65
N GLU A 57 -5.41 -8.12 9.89
CA GLU A 57 -4.69 -8.98 8.93
C GLU A 57 -5.53 -9.17 7.66
N ASP A 58 -6.83 -9.44 7.79
CA ASP A 58 -7.75 -9.59 6.66
C ASP A 58 -7.88 -8.30 5.85
N LEU A 59 -8.14 -7.17 6.51
CA LEU A 59 -8.25 -5.87 5.84
C LEU A 59 -6.93 -5.45 5.18
N GLY A 60 -5.80 -5.68 5.85
CA GLY A 60 -4.48 -5.38 5.29
C GLY A 60 -4.17 -6.23 4.06
N PHE A 61 -4.49 -7.52 4.10
CA PHE A 61 -4.33 -8.43 2.97
C PHE A 61 -5.22 -8.05 1.79
N GLU A 62 -6.51 -7.79 2.03
CA GLU A 62 -7.44 -7.35 0.97
C GLU A 62 -7.03 -6.00 0.38
N THR A 63 -6.48 -5.08 1.20
CA THR A 63 -5.95 -3.80 0.71
C THR A 63 -4.81 -4.02 -0.29
N LEU A 64 -3.81 -4.84 0.06
CA LEU A 64 -2.68 -5.11 -0.83
C LEU A 64 -3.14 -5.85 -2.10
N LYS A 65 -4.06 -6.81 -1.98
CA LYS A 65 -4.70 -7.46 -3.14
C LYS A 65 -5.43 -6.48 -4.03
N GLU A 66 -6.14 -5.51 -3.47
CA GLU A 66 -6.86 -4.48 -4.24
C GLU A 66 -5.87 -3.58 -5.01
N ILE A 67 -4.72 -3.25 -4.42
CA ILE A 67 -3.64 -2.54 -5.13
C ILE A 67 -3.15 -3.38 -6.32
N TRP A 68 -2.95 -4.69 -6.14
CA TRP A 68 -2.54 -5.56 -7.24
C TRP A 68 -3.61 -5.69 -8.32
N ARG A 69 -4.88 -5.87 -7.94
CA ARG A 69 -6.01 -5.94 -8.90
C ARG A 69 -6.09 -4.69 -9.77
N ASN A 70 -5.85 -3.52 -9.16
CA ASN A 70 -5.92 -2.22 -9.82
C ASN A 70 -4.53 -1.67 -10.21
N HIS A 71 -3.53 -2.53 -10.38
CA HIS A 71 -2.14 -2.08 -10.56
C HIS A 71 -1.95 -1.14 -11.75
N ALA A 72 -2.66 -1.39 -12.86
CA ALA A 72 -2.56 -0.60 -14.08
C ALA A 72 -2.97 0.89 -13.89
N SER A 73 -3.80 1.19 -12.89
CA SER A 73 -4.27 2.55 -12.58
C SER A 73 -3.52 3.23 -11.44
N ILE A 74 -2.45 2.62 -10.91
CA ILE A 74 -1.68 3.21 -9.81
C ILE A 74 -1.02 4.53 -10.26
N ASP A 75 -1.20 5.57 -9.46
CA ASP A 75 -0.42 6.80 -9.54
C ASP A 75 0.97 6.56 -8.91
N VAL A 76 2.01 6.60 -9.73
CA VAL A 76 3.39 6.31 -9.31
C VAL A 76 4.10 7.50 -8.69
N ASP A 77 3.51 8.70 -8.79
CA ASP A 77 4.03 9.92 -8.18
C ASP A 77 3.54 10.08 -6.74
N LYS A 78 2.53 9.32 -6.33
CA LYS A 78 2.08 9.24 -4.94
C LYS A 78 3.02 8.38 -4.09
N PRO A 79 3.27 8.78 -2.83
CA PRO A 79 3.96 7.92 -1.87
C PRO A 79 3.19 6.63 -1.61
N ALA A 80 3.89 5.51 -1.48
CA ALA A 80 3.29 4.19 -1.26
C ALA A 80 2.31 4.17 -0.07
N LYS A 81 2.67 4.85 1.02
CA LYS A 81 1.82 4.96 2.23
C LYS A 81 0.46 5.60 1.94
N VAL A 82 0.41 6.57 1.01
CA VAL A 82 -0.83 7.28 0.65
C VAL A 82 -1.70 6.35 -0.20
N LEU A 83 -1.10 5.68 -1.19
CA LEU A 83 -1.77 4.66 -1.99
C LEU A 83 -2.40 3.56 -1.11
N ILE A 84 -1.66 3.07 -0.12
CA ILE A 84 -2.16 2.05 0.82
C ILE A 84 -3.34 2.59 1.64
N ALA A 85 -3.24 3.79 2.20
CA ALA A 85 -4.31 4.36 3.02
C ALA A 85 -5.59 4.62 2.22
N GLU A 86 -5.48 5.21 1.03
CA GLU A 86 -6.62 5.46 0.13
C GLU A 86 -7.33 4.14 -0.27
N THR A 87 -6.53 3.12 -0.62
CA THR A 87 -7.06 1.80 -0.99
C THR A 87 -7.72 1.12 0.21
N MET A 88 -7.12 1.21 1.40
CA MET A 88 -7.65 0.61 2.62
C MET A 88 -9.00 1.19 3.02
N ILE A 89 -9.15 2.52 2.95
CA ILE A 89 -10.43 3.19 3.23
C ILE A 89 -11.50 2.69 2.26
N THR A 90 -11.16 2.56 0.98
CA THR A 90 -12.08 2.07 -0.06
C THR A 90 -12.52 0.63 0.23
N VAL A 91 -11.57 -0.27 0.54
CA VAL A 91 -11.85 -1.67 0.87
C VAL A 91 -12.69 -1.77 2.15
N TYR A 92 -12.33 -1.02 3.19
CA TYR A 92 -13.05 -1.01 4.46
C TYR A 92 -14.50 -0.56 4.30
N LEU A 93 -14.75 0.56 3.62
CA LEU A 93 -16.10 1.07 3.37
C LEU A 93 -16.94 0.11 2.52
N ARG A 94 -16.32 -0.56 1.54
CA ARG A 94 -16.97 -1.60 0.72
C ARG A 94 -17.43 -2.76 1.59
N ASN A 95 -16.58 -3.24 2.49
CA ASN A 95 -16.90 -4.34 3.40
C ASN A 95 -18.01 -3.96 4.38
N MET A 96 -17.95 -2.76 4.97
CA MET A 96 -19.00 -2.26 5.87
C MET A 96 -20.37 -2.18 5.19
N ARG A 97 -20.41 -1.74 3.93
CA ARG A 97 -21.66 -1.71 3.15
C ARG A 97 -22.20 -3.11 2.86
N ALA A 98 -21.32 -4.06 2.57
CA ALA A 98 -21.71 -5.44 2.29
C ALA A 98 -22.27 -6.16 3.53
N MET A 99 -21.83 -5.79 4.74
CA MET A 99 -22.36 -6.35 5.99
C MET A 99 -23.73 -5.80 6.40
N ASN A 100 -24.10 -4.63 5.90
CA ASN A 100 -25.36 -3.96 6.23
C ASN A 100 -26.52 -4.29 5.26
N ASN A 101 -26.24 -5.10 4.24
CA ASN A 101 -27.21 -5.58 3.25
C ASN A 101 -27.44 -7.08 3.43
#